data_AF-A0A2X2JQF4-F1
#
_entry.id   AF-A0A2X2JQF4-F1
#
_cell.length_a   1.000
_cell.length_b   1.000
_cell.length_c   1.000
_cell.angle_alpha   90.00
_cell.angle_beta   90.00
_cell.angle_gamma   90.00
#
_symmetry.space_group_name_H-M   'P 1'
#
loop_
_entity.id
_entity.type
_entity.pdbx_description
1 polymer ?
#
loop_
_entity_poly.entity_id
_entity_poly.type
_entity_poly.pdbx_seq_one_letter_code
_entity_poly.pdbx_strand_id
1 'polypeptide(L)'
;MNSWFGEENQIFGSILPVYTEKPSFENIQLLEDSEIYAISVDDLNELYRIYPELNLIGRKIAEEVCIILEERIMSLHTKSAVERYQSLIRLQPNLLNRINLGHIASYLGITQETLSRIRR
;
A
#
# COMPACT_ATOMS: atom_id res chain seq x y z
N MET A 1 -11.60 -5.30 -0.99
CA MET A 1 -10.82 -4.92 -2.19
C MET A 1 -9.41 -4.62 -1.70
N ASN A 2 -8.36 -5.17 -2.34
CA ASN A 2 -6.99 -4.85 -1.93
C ASN A 2 -6.56 -3.51 -2.54
N SER A 3 -6.05 -2.60 -1.71
CA SER A 3 -5.62 -1.27 -2.15
C SER A 3 -4.11 -1.17 -2.39
N TRP A 4 -3.31 -1.97 -1.66
CA TRP A 4 -1.85 -1.99 -1.70
C TRP A 4 -1.29 -3.35 -1.25
N PHE A 5 -0.08 -3.68 -1.67
CA PHE A 5 0.77 -4.78 -1.19
C PHE A 5 2.11 -4.23 -0.72
N GLY A 6 2.44 -4.46 0.56
CA GLY A 6 3.75 -4.16 1.13
C GLY A 6 4.70 -5.35 1.01
N GLU A 7 5.98 -5.07 0.82
CA GLU A 7 7.09 -6.03 0.90
C GLU A 7 8.03 -5.68 2.06
N GLU A 8 9.11 -6.45 2.22
CA GLU A 8 10.11 -6.23 3.27
C GLU A 8 10.71 -4.82 3.20
N ASN A 9 10.99 -4.25 4.37
CA ASN A 9 11.58 -2.91 4.54
C ASN A 9 10.73 -1.74 4.00
N GLN A 10 9.44 -1.97 3.73
CA GLN A 10 8.52 -0.90 3.39
C GLN A 10 7.76 -0.41 4.62
N ILE A 11 7.62 0.91 4.72
CA ILE A 11 6.71 1.54 5.67
C ILE A 11 5.34 1.53 5.02
N PHE A 12 4.35 0.96 5.69
CA PHE A 12 2.97 0.94 5.23
C PHE A 12 2.03 1.31 6.38
N GLY A 13 0.86 1.83 6.02
CA GLY A 13 -0.12 2.28 6.98
C GLY A 13 -1.08 3.28 6.36
N SER A 14 -2.08 3.65 7.13
CA SER A 14 -3.05 4.65 6.71
C SER A 14 -2.64 6.02 7.24
N ILE A 15 -2.59 7.00 6.35
CA ILE A 15 -2.26 8.39 6.71
C ILE A 15 -3.39 9.08 7.49
N LEU A 16 -4.64 8.62 7.30
CA LEU A 16 -5.83 9.21 7.91
C LEU A 16 -5.81 9.21 9.44
N PRO A 17 -5.60 8.08 10.14
CA PRO A 17 -5.55 8.05 11.59
C PRO A 17 -4.34 8.78 12.19
N VAL A 18 -3.30 9.05 11.40
CA VAL A 18 -2.12 9.79 11.87
C VAL A 18 -2.43 11.28 12.03
N TYR A 19 -3.25 11.85 11.13
CA TYR A 19 -3.54 13.29 11.10
C TYR A 19 -4.99 13.63 11.47
N THR A 20 -5.81 12.64 11.80
CA THR A 20 -7.21 12.82 12.20
C THR A 20 -7.58 11.79 13.27
N GLU A 21 -8.63 12.06 14.05
CA GLU A 21 -9.17 11.11 15.04
C GLU A 21 -10.05 10.01 14.40
N LYS A 22 -9.95 9.81 13.07
CA LYS A 22 -10.78 8.84 12.35
C LYS A 22 -10.04 7.52 12.20
N PRO A 23 -10.73 6.37 12.34
CA PRO A 23 -10.13 5.07 12.06
C PRO A 23 -9.78 4.94 10.57
N SER A 24 -8.86 4.02 10.26
CA SER A 24 -8.59 3.67 8.87
C SER A 24 -9.81 3.02 8.21
N PHE A 25 -9.96 3.24 6.90
CA PHE A 25 -10.93 2.52 6.07
C PHE A 25 -10.46 1.10 5.71
N GLU A 26 -9.20 0.79 6.01
CA GLU A 26 -8.51 -0.40 5.55
C GLU A 26 -8.01 -1.20 6.75
N ASN A 27 -7.82 -2.49 6.51
CA ASN A 27 -7.26 -3.42 7.47
C ASN A 27 -6.04 -4.10 6.85
N ILE A 28 -5.07 -4.42 7.70
CA ILE A 28 -3.82 -5.07 7.31
C ILE A 28 -4.02 -6.57 7.43
N GLN A 29 -3.62 -7.31 6.39
CA GLN A 29 -3.61 -8.77 6.38
C GLN A 29 -2.21 -9.24 6.01
N LEU A 30 -1.68 -10.18 6.79
CA LEU A 30 -0.43 -10.88 6.48
C LEU A 30 -0.75 -12.04 5.54
N LEU A 31 -0.04 -12.09 4.42
CA LEU A 31 -0.24 -13.14 3.39
C LEU A 31 0.74 -14.29 3.55
N GLU A 32 1.76 -14.13 4.39
CA GLU A 32 2.77 -15.12 4.76
C GLU A 32 3.30 -14.80 6.17
N ASP A 33 4.10 -15.71 6.74
CA ASP A 33 4.74 -15.50 8.03
C ASP A 33 5.60 -14.22 7.99
N SER A 34 5.28 -13.26 8.86
CA SER A 34 5.83 -11.90 8.80
C SER A 34 6.18 -11.39 10.20
N GLU A 35 7.21 -10.56 10.29
CA GLU A 35 7.53 -9.76 11.46
C GLU A 35 7.28 -8.28 11.15
N ILE A 36 6.62 -7.57 12.07
CA ILE A 36 6.22 -6.18 11.88
C ILE A 36 6.65 -5.36 13.09
N TYR A 37 7.23 -4.19 12.81
CA TYR A 37 7.46 -3.15 13.79
C TYR A 37 6.35 -2.10 13.67
N ALA A 38 5.68 -1.82 14.78
CA ALA A 38 4.57 -0.86 14.82
C ALA A 38 4.81 0.17 15.92
N ILE A 39 4.33 1.39 15.68
CA ILE A 39 4.31 2.48 16.64
C ILE A 39 2.90 3.05 16.72
N SER A 40 2.42 3.38 17.92
CA SER A 40 1.13 4.05 18.07
C SER A 40 1.23 5.50 17.60
N VAL A 41 0.10 6.11 17.20
CA VAL A 41 0.08 7.53 16.81
C VAL A 41 0.47 8.42 17.99
N ASP A 42 0.08 8.05 19.21
CA ASP A 42 0.42 8.79 20.43
C ASP A 42 1.94 8.75 20.70
N ASP A 43 2.56 7.57 20.60
CA ASP A 43 4.02 7.44 20.77
C ASP A 43 4.77 8.19 19.66
N LEU A 44 4.28 8.14 18.43
CA LEU A 44 4.87 8.86 17.30
C LEU A 44 4.82 10.38 17.51
N ASN A 45 3.70 10.91 17.99
CA ASN A 45 3.55 12.32 18.30
C ASN A 45 4.45 12.76 19.46
N GLU A 46 4.59 11.92 20.49
CA GLU A 46 5.52 12.18 21.58
C GLU A 46 6.98 12.19 21.09
N LEU A 47 7.35 11.28 20.19
CA LEU A 47 8.66 11.29 19.54
C LEU A 47 8.91 12.57 18.74
N TYR A 48 7.92 13.07 17.98
CA TYR A 48 8.04 14.36 17.28
C TYR A 48 8.23 15.54 18.22
N ARG A 49 7.69 15.46 19.44
CA ARG A 49 7.86 16.49 20.47
C ARG A 49 9.24 16.44 21.13
N ILE A 50 9.77 15.24 21.40
CA ILE A 50 11.09 15.05 22.02
C ILE A 50 12.21 15.33 21.01
N TYR A 51 12.04 14.88 19.77
CA TYR A 51 13.02 14.95 18.68
C TYR A 51 12.42 15.67 17.46
N PRO A 52 12.49 17.01 17.42
CA PRO A 52 11.89 17.79 16.33
C PRO A 52 12.36 17.40 14.92
N GLU A 53 13.58 16.88 14.78
CA GLU A 53 14.14 16.34 13.53
C GLU A 53 13.32 15.19 12.94
N LEU A 54 12.59 14.42 13.77
CA LEU A 54 11.72 13.36 13.31
C LEU A 54 10.53 13.91 12.49
N ASN A 55 10.15 15.19 12.67
CA ASN A 55 9.14 15.83 11.81
C ASN A 55 9.59 15.87 10.35
N LEU A 56 10.90 16.00 10.07
CA LEU A 56 11.42 15.96 8.71
C LEU A 56 11.22 14.57 8.10
N ILE A 57 11.54 13.52 8.87
CA ILE A 57 11.36 12.12 8.45
C ILE A 57 9.87 11.82 8.25
N GLY A 58 9.03 12.19 9.22
CA GLY A 58 7.57 12.03 9.14
C GLY A 58 6.97 12.74 7.93
N ARG A 59 7.40 13.97 7.64
CA ARG A 59 7.00 14.69 6.43
C ARG A 59 7.43 13.95 5.16
N LYS A 60 8.65 13.43 5.09
CA LYS A 60 9.13 12.69 3.91
C LYS A 60 8.35 11.41 3.67
N ILE A 61 8.03 10.67 4.73
CA ILE A 61 7.15 9.49 4.64
C ILE A 61 5.75 9.91 4.14
N ALA A 62 5.19 11.00 4.67
CA ALA A 62 3.89 11.50 4.22
C ALA A 62 3.89 11.96 2.75
N GLU A 63 4.95 12.63 2.30
CA GLU A 63 5.15 13.02 0.89
C GLU A 63 5.16 11.79 -0.02
N GLU A 64 5.90 10.73 0.33
CA GLU A 64 5.94 9.48 -0.44
C GLU A 64 4.57 8.78 -0.50
N VAL A 65 3.87 8.69 0.63
CA VAL A 65 2.52 8.11 0.69
C VAL A 65 1.55 8.91 -0.18
N CYS A 66 1.60 10.25 -0.16
CA CYS A 66 0.77 11.10 -1.00
C CYS A 66 1.00 10.83 -2.50
N ILE A 67 2.27 10.72 -2.94
CA ILE A 67 2.62 10.41 -4.34
C ILE A 67 2.05 9.04 -4.74
N ILE A 68 2.24 8.02 -3.91
CA ILE A 68 1.73 6.67 -4.16
C ILE A 68 0.20 6.68 -4.32
N LEU A 69 -0.52 7.39 -3.44
CA LEU A 69 -1.97 7.50 -3.51
C LEU A 69 -2.43 8.25 -4.78
N GLU A 70 -1.75 9.34 -5.17
CA GLU A 70 -2.06 10.08 -6.38
C GLU A 70 -1.84 9.24 -7.65
N GLU A 71 -0.69 8.57 -7.76
CA GLU A 71 -0.40 7.65 -8.87
C GLU A 71 -1.42 6.51 -8.95
N ARG A 72 -1.83 5.99 -7.79
CA ARG A 72 -2.83 4.93 -7.70
C ARG A 72 -4.20 5.39 -8.17
N ILE A 73 -4.67 6.55 -7.71
CA ILE A 73 -5.92 7.15 -8.16
C ILE A 73 -5.88 7.36 -9.66
N MET A 74 -4.82 7.99 -10.18
CA MET A 74 -4.68 8.24 -11.61
C MET A 74 -4.67 6.93 -12.42
N SER A 75 -3.96 5.92 -11.94
CA SER A 75 -3.92 4.59 -12.57
C SER A 75 -5.28 3.90 -12.61
N LEU A 76 -6.14 4.09 -11.60
CA LEU A 76 -7.48 3.50 -11.59
C LEU A 76 -8.41 4.18 -12.60
N HIS A 77 -8.24 5.50 -12.80
CA HIS A 77 -9.05 6.28 -13.73
C HIS A 77 -8.60 6.17 -15.20
N THR A 78 -7.30 6.08 -15.46
CA THR A 78 -6.75 6.24 -16.81
C THR A 78 -6.29 4.95 -17.47
N LYS A 79 -5.92 3.93 -16.69
CA LYS A 79 -5.35 2.68 -17.22
C LYS A 79 -6.40 1.58 -17.28
N SER A 80 -6.33 0.75 -18.30
CA SER A 80 -7.03 -0.52 -18.38
C SER A 80 -6.51 -1.53 -17.35
N ALA A 81 -7.28 -2.59 -17.08
CA ALA A 81 -6.85 -3.65 -16.18
C ALA A 81 -5.55 -4.35 -16.62
N VAL A 82 -5.32 -4.45 -17.94
CA VAL A 82 -4.10 -5.03 -18.52
C VAL A 82 -2.89 -4.14 -18.22
N GLU A 83 -3.01 -2.82 -18.43
CA GLU A 83 -1.93 -1.87 -18.15
C GLU A 83 -1.62 -1.78 -16.65
N ARG A 84 -2.65 -1.88 -15.79
CA ARG A 84 -2.45 -1.99 -14.33
C ARG A 84 -1.71 -3.26 -13.95
N TYR A 85 -2.07 -4.40 -14.56
CA TYR A 85 -1.38 -5.67 -14.34
C TYR A 85 0.10 -5.58 -14.78
N GLN A 86 0.36 -5.06 -15.97
CA GLN A 86 1.73 -4.87 -16.46
C GLN A 86 2.54 -3.91 -15.58
N SER A 87 1.91 -2.87 -15.03
CA SER A 87 2.56 -1.96 -14.07
C SER A 87 2.92 -2.69 -12.78
N LEU A 88 2.03 -3.51 -12.24
CA LEU A 88 2.28 -4.32 -11.03
C LEU A 88 3.47 -5.26 -11.22
N ILE A 89 3.52 -6.00 -12.33
CA ILE A 89 4.61 -6.94 -12.63
C ILE A 89 5.97 -6.21 -12.73
N ARG A 90 5.97 -5.00 -13.28
CA ARG A 90 7.19 -4.21 -13.46
C ARG A 90 7.71 -3.65 -12.14
N LEU A 91 6.81 -3.19 -11.28
CA LEU A 91 7.16 -2.54 -10.02
C LEU A 91 7.46 -3.56 -8.91
N GLN A 92 6.72 -4.66 -8.88
CA GLN A 92 6.82 -5.70 -7.85
C GLN A 92 6.86 -7.10 -8.52
N PRO A 93 7.94 -7.43 -9.25
CA PRO A 93 8.02 -8.70 -9.98
C PRO A 93 7.99 -9.92 -9.04
N ASN A 94 8.55 -9.79 -7.84
CA ASN A 94 8.63 -10.87 -6.86
C ASN A 94 7.26 -11.22 -6.25
N LEU A 95 6.38 -10.23 -6.14
CA LEU A 95 5.07 -10.36 -5.52
C LEU A 95 4.20 -11.43 -6.19
N LEU A 96 4.29 -11.59 -7.52
CA LEU A 96 3.46 -12.54 -8.29
C LEU A 96 3.61 -14.00 -7.85
N ASN A 97 4.76 -14.35 -7.25
CA ASN A 97 5.04 -15.70 -6.79
C ASN A 97 4.63 -15.92 -5.33
N ARG A 98 4.33 -14.84 -4.59
CA ARG A 98 4.01 -14.86 -3.15
C ARG A 98 2.52 -14.76 -2.89
N ILE A 99 1.78 -14.05 -3.74
CA ILE A 99 0.35 -13.79 -3.52
C ILE A 99 -0.54 -14.59 -4.47
N ASN A 100 -1.68 -15.06 -3.98
CA ASN A 100 -2.65 -15.76 -4.82
C ASN A 100 -3.29 -14.82 -5.85
N LEU A 101 -3.79 -15.40 -6.94
CA LEU A 101 -4.42 -14.65 -8.04
C LEU A 101 -5.69 -13.89 -7.63
N GLY A 102 -6.38 -14.33 -6.58
CA GLY A 102 -7.54 -13.63 -6.04
C GLY A 102 -7.16 -12.26 -5.47
N HIS A 103 -6.04 -12.17 -4.75
CA HIS A 103 -5.55 -10.90 -4.23
C HIS A 103 -5.16 -9.95 -5.37
N ILE A 104 -4.44 -10.46 -6.38
CA ILE A 104 -4.05 -9.69 -7.57
C ILE A 104 -5.29 -9.18 -8.32
N ALA A 105 -6.27 -10.04 -8.56
CA ALA A 105 -7.50 -9.67 -9.26
C ALA A 105 -8.25 -8.57 -8.49
N SER A 106 -8.37 -8.72 -7.16
CA SER A 106 -8.99 -7.71 -6.32
C SER A 106 -8.23 -6.39 -6.33
N TYR A 107 -6.89 -6.40 -6.33
CA TYR A 107 -6.08 -5.18 -6.46
C TYR A 107 -6.26 -4.51 -7.82
N LEU A 108 -6.42 -5.29 -8.88
CA LEU A 108 -6.65 -4.75 -10.21
C LEU A 108 -8.09 -4.30 -10.45
N GLY A 109 -9.01 -4.55 -9.51
CA GLY A 109 -10.44 -4.23 -9.64
C GLY A 109 -11.14 -5.08 -10.70
N ILE A 110 -10.72 -6.33 -10.89
CA ILE A 110 -11.29 -7.28 -11.86
C ILE A 110 -11.56 -8.63 -11.20
N THR A 111 -12.27 -9.51 -11.91
CA THR A 111 -12.46 -10.89 -11.45
C THR A 111 -11.22 -11.75 -11.70
N GLN A 112 -11.08 -12.85 -10.96
CA GLN A 112 -9.96 -13.79 -11.12
C GLN A 112 -9.96 -14.47 -12.49
N GLU A 113 -11.13 -14.73 -13.08
CA GLU A 113 -11.28 -15.26 -14.44
C GLU A 113 -10.77 -14.25 -15.48
N THR A 114 -11.11 -12.96 -15.29
CA THR A 114 -10.62 -11.88 -16.16
C THR A 114 -9.10 -11.79 -16.12
N LEU A 115 -8.51 -11.86 -14.92
CA LEU A 115 -7.06 -11.91 -14.75
C LEU A 115 -6.45 -13.13 -15.43
N SER A 116 -7.06 -14.31 -15.28
CA SER A 116 -6.58 -15.55 -15.89
C SER A 116 -6.55 -15.45 -17.43
N ARG A 117 -7.51 -14.72 -18.03
CA ARG A 117 -7.52 -14.46 -19.48
C ARG A 117 -6.43 -13.48 -19.92
N ILE A 118 -6.09 -12.48 -19.10
CA ILE A 118 -5.00 -11.52 -19.38
C ILE A 118 -3.62 -12.19 -19.36
N ARG A 119 -3.46 -13.26 -18.57
CA ARG A 119 -2.19 -13.99 -18.41
C ARG A 119 -1.92 -15.06 -19.47
N ARG A 120 -2.93 -15.46 -20.25
CA ARG A 120 -2.80 -16.42 -21.36
C ARG A 120 -2.38 -15.71 -22.62
#